data_AF-A0A7V8WI93-F1
#
_entry.id   AF-A0A7V8WI93-F1
#
_cell.length_a   1.000
_cell.length_b   1.000
_cell.length_c   1.000
_cell.angle_alpha   90.00
_cell.angle_beta   90.00
_cell.angle_gamma   90.00
#
_symmetry.space_group_name_H-M   'P 1'
#
loop_
_entity.id
_entity.type
_entity.pdbx_description
1 polymer ?
#
loop_
_entity_poly.entity_id
_entity_poly.type
_entity_poly.pdbx_seq_one_letter_code
_entity_poly.pdbx_strand_id
1 'polypeptide(L)'
;MWKVHFTSETSGVQIRGMGDARFLRTDDGGKTWSGVVGSAGFDLRFANDNVGWSFRENGVFSYTSDGGRRWTARQTKFPATVKGFSLPRPDRGYVVGDHGMSYVIASYPLATRLKA
;
A
#
# COMPACT_ATOMS: atom_id res chain seq x y z
N MET A 1 2.01 -13.21 -7.43
CA MET A 1 2.40 -13.47 -6.03
C MET A 1 1.21 -13.08 -5.15
N TRP A 2 0.91 -13.85 -4.11
CA TRP A 2 -0.15 -13.56 -3.15
C TRP A 2 0.48 -12.96 -1.89
N LYS A 3 -0.03 -11.84 -1.39
CA LYS A 3 0.34 -11.27 -0.08
C LYS A 3 -0.92 -11.03 0.72
N VAL A 4 -0.84 -11.28 2.02
CA VAL A 4 -1.89 -10.96 2.99
C VAL A 4 -1.27 -10.24 4.17
N HIS A 5 -2.02 -9.29 4.73
CA HIS A 5 -1.70 -8.62 5.97
C HIS A 5 -2.97 -8.48 6.80
N PHE A 6 -2.92 -8.91 8.06
CA PHE A 6 -4.00 -8.71 9.02
C PHE A 6 -3.72 -7.47 9.84
N THR A 7 -4.69 -6.54 9.86
CA THR A 7 -4.68 -5.32 10.67
C THR A 7 -5.37 -5.53 12.02
N SER A 8 -6.06 -6.66 12.20
CA SER A 8 -6.54 -7.16 13.49
C SER A 8 -6.81 -8.67 13.37
N GLU A 9 -7.31 -9.30 14.42
CA GLU A 9 -7.71 -10.73 14.37
C GLU A 9 -8.80 -11.01 13.34
N THR A 10 -9.63 -10.02 13.01
CA THR A 10 -10.76 -10.18 12.08
C THR A 10 -10.58 -9.41 10.78
N SER A 11 -9.81 -8.32 10.79
CA SER A 11 -9.62 -7.47 9.61
C SER A 11 -8.30 -7.75 8.92
N GLY A 12 -8.35 -7.89 7.60
CA GLY A 12 -7.15 -8.09 6.79
C GLY A 12 -7.31 -7.68 5.34
N VAL A 13 -6.18 -7.45 4.68
CA VAL A 13 -6.09 -7.12 3.26
C VAL A 13 -5.20 -8.14 2.56
N GLN A 14 -5.63 -8.60 1.39
CA GLN A 14 -4.78 -9.36 0.50
C GLN A 14 -4.68 -8.71 -0.88
N ILE A 15 -3.55 -8.92 -1.53
CA ILE A 15 -3.39 -8.71 -2.97
C ILE A 15 -3.53 -10.06 -3.67
N ARG A 16 -4.43 -10.10 -4.65
CA ARG A 16 -4.64 -11.25 -5.54
C ARG A 16 -4.11 -10.87 -6.91
N GLY A 17 -3.13 -11.61 -7.43
CA GLY A 17 -2.51 -11.28 -8.71
C GLY A 17 -1.99 -12.47 -9.52
N MET A 18 -2.72 -12.77 -10.60
CA MET A 18 -2.17 -12.96 -11.96
C MET A 18 -2.98 -12.05 -12.90
N GLY A 19 -2.34 -11.11 -13.61
CA GLY A 19 -3.01 -10.08 -14.42
C GLY A 19 -3.37 -8.81 -13.62
N ASP A 20 -4.63 -8.38 -13.68
CA ASP A 20 -5.16 -7.19 -12.99
C ASP A 20 -5.18 -7.36 -11.46
N ALA A 21 -4.04 -7.12 -10.81
CA ALA A 21 -3.94 -7.26 -9.36
C ALA A 21 -4.96 -6.36 -8.63
N ARG A 22 -5.79 -6.97 -7.79
CA ARG A 22 -6.84 -6.30 -6.99
C ARG A 22 -6.52 -6.42 -5.50
N PHE A 23 -7.02 -5.45 -4.74
CA PHE A 23 -7.11 -5.56 -3.29
C PHE A 23 -8.41 -6.28 -2.92
N LEU A 24 -8.32 -7.21 -1.98
CA LEU A 24 -9.45 -7.81 -1.32
C LEU A 24 -9.32 -7.55 0.18
N ARG A 25 -10.45 -7.37 0.88
CA ARG A 25 -10.51 -7.15 2.32
C ARG A 25 -11.42 -8.18 2.98
N THR A 26 -11.06 -8.58 4.19
CA THR A 26 -11.86 -9.42 5.09
C THR A 26 -12.18 -8.66 6.36
N ASP A 27 -13.33 -8.99 6.97
CA ASP A 27 -13.78 -8.53 8.29
C ASP A 27 -14.10 -9.71 9.23
N ASP A 28 -13.80 -10.93 8.81
CA ASP A 28 -14.18 -12.17 9.51
C ASP A 28 -13.01 -13.16 9.70
N GLY A 29 -11.78 -12.65 9.73
CA GLY A 29 -10.57 -13.46 9.95
C GLY A 29 -10.13 -14.22 8.70
N GLY A 30 -10.53 -13.77 7.52
CA GLY A 30 -10.17 -14.37 6.25
C GLY A 30 -11.09 -15.51 5.79
N LYS A 31 -12.26 -15.69 6.43
CA LYS A 31 -13.28 -16.65 6.00
C LYS A 31 -13.95 -16.20 4.70
N THR A 32 -14.21 -14.90 4.57
CA THR A 32 -14.72 -14.26 3.35
C THR A 32 -13.87 -13.05 2.97
N TRP A 33 -13.83 -12.77 1.66
CA TRP A 33 -13.04 -11.69 1.09
C TRP A 33 -13.85 -10.95 0.03
N SER A 34 -13.88 -9.63 0.13
CA SER A 34 -14.59 -8.74 -0.78
C SER A 34 -13.63 -7.80 -1.49
N GLY A 35 -13.90 -7.50 -2.76
CA GLY A 35 -13.10 -6.54 -3.53
C GLY A 35 -13.26 -5.11 -3.02
N VAL A 36 -12.16 -4.37 -2.99
CA VAL A 36 -12.15 -2.94 -2.64
C VAL A 36 -11.60 -2.09 -3.78
N VAL A 37 -12.03 -0.84 -3.82
CA VAL A 37 -11.62 0.11 -4.86
C VAL A 37 -10.12 0.37 -4.76
N GLY A 38 -9.42 0.12 -5.87
CA GLY A 38 -8.00 0.38 -6.01
C GLY A 38 -7.30 -0.63 -6.90
N SER A 39 -6.05 -0.32 -7.21
CA SER A 39 -5.19 -1.12 -8.08
C SER A 39 -4.01 -1.62 -7.26
N ALA A 40 -3.97 -2.93 -7.00
CA ALA A 40 -2.94 -3.53 -6.16
C ALA A 40 -1.60 -3.62 -6.88
N GLY A 41 -0.53 -3.59 -6.11
CA GLY A 41 0.84 -3.72 -6.56
C GLY A 41 1.38 -5.15 -6.51
N PHE A 42 2.70 -5.28 -6.61
CA PHE A 42 3.42 -6.54 -6.46
C PHE A 42 3.72 -6.91 -5.00
N ASP A 43 3.72 -5.94 -4.08
CA ASP A 43 3.92 -6.15 -2.65
C ASP A 43 2.97 -5.27 -1.82
N LEU A 44 2.73 -5.64 -0.56
CA LEU A 44 1.79 -5.05 0.37
C LEU A 44 2.44 -4.92 1.74
N ARG A 45 2.48 -3.70 2.30
CA ARG A 45 3.02 -3.45 3.64
C ARG A 45 2.12 -2.49 4.41
N PHE A 46 2.01 -2.68 5.70
CA PHE A 46 1.32 -1.78 6.62
C PHE A 46 2.30 -1.31 7.70
N ALA A 47 2.21 -0.03 8.06
CA ALA A 47 2.92 0.52 9.21
C ALA A 47 2.14 0.31 10.52
N ASN A 48 0.82 0.24 10.42
CA ASN A 48 -0.12 -0.02 11.49
C ASN A 48 -1.47 -0.45 10.88
N ASP A 49 -2.48 -0.61 11.73
CA ASP A 49 -3.79 -1.14 11.35
C ASP A 49 -4.55 -0.27 10.34
N ASN A 50 -4.15 0.99 10.15
CA ASN A 50 -4.83 1.95 9.29
C ASN A 50 -4.04 2.28 8.02
N VAL A 51 -2.70 2.35 8.11
CA VAL A 51 -1.85 2.90 7.06
C VAL A 51 -1.05 1.80 6.38
N GLY A 52 -1.31 1.62 5.08
CA GLY A 52 -0.64 0.62 4.26
C GLY A 52 -0.38 1.07 2.84
N TRP A 53 0.71 0.58 2.26
CA TRP A 53 1.18 0.90 0.92
C TRP A 53 1.32 -0.36 0.06
N SER A 54 1.19 -0.18 -1.24
CA SER A 54 1.45 -1.19 -2.26
C SER A 54 2.07 -0.55 -3.49
N PHE A 55 3.10 -1.17 -4.05
CA PHE A 55 3.83 -0.63 -5.21
C PHE A 55 3.58 -1.42 -6.48
N ARG A 56 3.40 -0.72 -7.60
CA ARG A 56 3.42 -1.28 -8.95
C ARG A 56 4.79 -1.05 -9.59
N GLU A 57 5.13 -1.92 -10.53
CA GLU A 57 6.42 -1.91 -11.24
C GLU A 57 6.65 -0.62 -12.04
N ASN A 58 5.58 0.08 -12.44
CA ASN A 58 5.63 1.33 -13.21
C ASN A 58 5.74 2.61 -12.34
N GLY A 59 6.12 2.48 -11.07
CA GLY A 59 6.25 3.63 -10.17
C GLY A 59 4.93 4.23 -9.70
N VAL A 60 3.80 3.55 -9.92
CA VAL A 60 2.53 3.89 -9.26
C VAL A 60 2.52 3.23 -7.88
N PHE A 61 2.33 4.02 -6.83
CA PHE A 61 2.10 3.49 -5.50
C PHE A 61 0.65 3.74 -5.07
N SER A 62 0.03 2.74 -4.46
CA SER A 62 -1.29 2.82 -3.86
C SER A 62 -1.13 2.89 -2.35
N TYR A 63 -1.92 3.74 -1.69
CA TYR A 63 -1.91 3.86 -0.23
C TYR A 63 -3.33 3.90 0.34
N THR A 64 -3.45 3.46 1.59
CA THR A 64 -4.66 3.54 2.42
C THR A 64 -4.31 4.21 3.75
N SER A 65 -5.29 4.86 4.36
CA SER A 65 -5.26 5.36 5.73
C SER A 65 -6.48 4.90 6.54
N ASP A 66 -7.21 3.90 6.03
CA ASP A 66 -8.48 3.39 6.60
C ASP A 66 -8.50 1.85 6.70
N GLY A 67 -7.32 1.24 6.85
CA GLY A 67 -7.18 -0.21 7.00
C GLY A 67 -7.48 -0.97 5.71
N GLY A 68 -7.26 -0.32 4.57
CA GLY A 68 -7.46 -0.88 3.24
C GLY A 68 -8.92 -0.99 2.81
N ARG A 69 -9.83 -0.22 3.42
CA ARG A 69 -11.21 -0.07 2.92
C ARG A 69 -11.23 0.70 1.61
N ARG A 70 -10.32 1.67 1.46
CA ARG A 70 -10.10 2.41 0.21
C ARG A 70 -8.60 2.58 -0.05
N TRP A 71 -8.24 2.44 -1.32
CA TRP A 71 -6.89 2.67 -1.80
C TRP A 71 -6.85 3.82 -2.80
N THR A 72 -5.96 4.76 -2.57
CA THR A 72 -5.68 5.88 -3.47
C THR A 72 -4.37 5.64 -4.19
N ALA A 73 -4.39 5.69 -5.52
CA ALA A 73 -3.18 5.60 -6.34
C ALA A 73 -2.53 6.99 -6.48
N ARG A 74 -1.22 7.03 -6.37
CA ARG A 74 -0.39 8.20 -6.67
C ARG A 74 0.74 7.78 -7.59
N GLN A 75 0.85 8.47 -8.72
CA GLN A 75 1.96 8.26 -9.62
C GLN A 75 3.21 8.96 -9.06
N THR A 76 4.28 8.21 -8.91
CA THR A 76 5.62 8.72 -8.60
C THR A 76 6.51 8.46 -9.80
N LYS A 77 7.14 9.51 -10.31
CA LYS A 77 8.06 9.40 -11.45
C LYS A 77 9.45 9.03 -10.94
N PHE A 78 9.65 7.74 -10.64
CA PHE A 78 10.99 7.23 -10.35
C PHE A 78 11.80 7.13 -11.65
N PRO A 79 13.11 7.46 -11.62
CA PRO A 79 13.97 7.35 -12.79
C PRO A 79 14.33 5.90 -13.16
N ALA A 80 14.02 4.93 -12.30
CA ALA A 80 14.30 3.52 -12.52
C ALA A 80 13.18 2.63 -11.92
N THR A 81 13.18 1.35 -12.30
CA THR A 81 12.23 0.36 -11.80
C THR A 81 12.36 0.20 -10.29
N VAL A 82 11.22 0.23 -9.59
CA VAL A 82 11.17 -0.09 -8.16
C VAL A 82 11.38 -1.59 -7.97
N LYS A 83 12.32 -1.98 -7.11
CA LYS A 83 12.61 -3.39 -6.77
C LYS A 83 12.11 -3.77 -5.39
N GLY A 84 11.95 -2.80 -4.50
CA GLY A 84 11.45 -3.06 -3.16
C GLY A 84 11.10 -1.77 -2.43
N PHE A 85 10.35 -1.93 -1.35
CA PHE A 85 10.05 -0.84 -0.44
C PHE A 85 9.91 -1.34 1.00
N SER A 86 10.02 -0.40 1.93
CA SER A 86 9.67 -0.62 3.33
C SER A 86 8.78 0.51 3.83
N LEU A 87 7.92 0.19 4.79
CA LEU A 87 7.02 1.14 5.42
C LEU A 87 7.10 0.97 6.95
N PRO A 88 8.21 1.42 7.57
CA PRO A 88 8.41 1.26 9.01
C PRO A 88 7.57 2.24 9.84
N ARG A 89 7.08 3.33 9.25
CA ARG A 89 6.25 4.33 9.94
C ARG A 89 5.09 4.78 9.05
N PRO A 90 3.96 5.21 9.63
CA PRO A 90 2.81 5.66 8.87
C PRO A 90 3.06 6.90 7.99
N ASP A 91 4.04 7.72 8.37
CA ASP A 91 4.38 8.98 7.68
C ASP A 91 5.62 8.87 6.78
N ARG A 92 6.32 7.73 6.80
CA ARG A 92 7.61 7.58 6.13
C ARG A 92 7.88 6.15 5.66
N GLY A 93 8.13 6.04 4.36
CA GLY A 93 8.58 4.80 3.72
C GLY A 93 9.82 5.02 2.86
N TYR A 94 10.47 3.92 2.52
CA TYR A 94 11.71 3.90 1.74
C TYR A 94 11.51 3.02 0.51
N VAL A 95 11.99 3.48 -0.63
CA VAL A 95 11.90 2.79 -1.92
C VAL A 95 13.30 2.60 -2.47
N VAL A 96 13.57 1.40 -2.98
CA VAL A 96 14.82 1.07 -3.67
C VAL A 96 14.54 0.53 -5.06
N GLY A 97 15.46 0.73 -5.99
CA GLY A 97 15.34 0.27 -7.37
C GLY A 97 16.67 0.06 -8.06
N ASP A 98 16.60 -0.12 -9.37
CA ASP A 98 17.78 -0.37 -10.21
C ASP A 98 18.82 0.77 -10.10
N HIS A 99 20.08 0.46 -10.42
CA HIS A 99 21.19 1.42 -10.47
C HIS A 99 21.45 2.17 -9.15
N GLY A 100 21.18 1.54 -8.01
CA GLY A 100 21.42 2.14 -6.69
C GLY A 100 20.38 3.20 -6.29
N MET A 101 19.26 3.28 -7.02
CA MET A 101 18.18 4.20 -6.72
C MET A 101 17.64 3.99 -5.30
N SER A 102 17.60 5.05 -4.50
CA SER A 102 16.93 5.06 -3.19
C SER A 102 16.16 6.36 -2.98
N TYR A 103 14.93 6.26 -2.46
CA TYR A 103 14.06 7.40 -2.19
C TYR A 103 13.38 7.27 -0.82
N VAL A 104 13.18 8.42 -0.18
CA VAL A 104 12.31 8.55 0.99
C VAL A 104 10.98 9.15 0.53
N ILE A 105 9.89 8.45 0.80
CA ILE A 105 8.55 9.00 0.61
C ILE A 105 8.04 9.41 1.98
N ALA A 106 7.71 10.69 2.12
CA ALA A 106 7.01 11.22 3.28
C ALA A 106 5.54 11.47 2.93
N SER A 107 4.63 10.84 3.67
CA SER A 107 3.21 11.19 3.67
C SER A 107 2.92 11.97 4.95
N TYR A 108 2.99 13.30 4.87
CA TYR A 108 2.50 14.17 5.92
C TYR A 108 1.00 13.93 6.11
N PRO A 109 0.44 14.08 7.33
CA PRO A 109 -0.98 13.81 7.54
C PRO A 109 -1.81 14.65 6.56
N LEU A 110 -2.71 13.97 5.83
CA LEU A 110 -3.81 14.56 5.06
C LEU A 110 -4.92 15.12 5.99
N ALA A 111 -4.64 15.30 7.28
CA ALA A 111 -5.48 16.04 8.21
C ALA A 111 -5.07 17.52 8.14
N THR A 112 -5.75 18.24 7.25
CA THR A 112 -6.13 19.65 7.34
C THR A 112 -5.25 20.53 8.22
N ARG A 113 -4.31 21.28 7.61
CA ARG A 113 -3.97 22.59 8.17
C ARG A 113 -5.14 23.55 7.90
N LEU A 114 -6.17 23.52 8.74
CA LEU A 114 -6.99 24.72 8.92
C LEU A 114 -6.09 25.69 9.69
N LYS A 115 -5.66 26.74 8.99
CA LYS A 115 -5.07 27.91 9.63
C LYS A 115 -6.17 28.52 10.51
N ALA A 116 -5.86 28.70 11.79
CA ALA A 116 -6.51 29.69 12.63
C ALA A 116 -6.18 31.11 12.13
#